data_AF-A0A352L541-F1
#
_entry.id   AF-A0A352L541-F1
#
_cell.length_a   1.000
_cell.length_b   1.000
_cell.length_c   1.000
_cell.angle_alpha   90.00
_cell.angle_beta   90.00
_cell.angle_gamma   90.00
#
_symmetry.space_group_name_H-M   'P 1'
#
loop_
_entity.id
_entity.type
_entity.pdbx_description
1 polymer ?
#
loop_
_entity_poly.entity_id
_entity_poly.type
_entity_poly.pdbx_seq_one_letter_code
_entity_poly.pdbx_strand_id
1 'polypeptide(L)'
;MQQIQARIRLLILYLVISLPVIVYGAVRALEASNNSPIDWVDERFAERQVYDHFSEQFGPGDAVVISWSECWWTDPRLDEAVRRLRTDAEFQDGEGNSYFHAVACGRETLLALTGRQTENSGTSAEGNAA
;
A
#
# COMPACT_ATOMS: atom_id res chain seq x y z
N MET A 1 31.15 -23.58 -32.10
CA MET A 1 31.13 -22.78 -30.85
C MET A 1 31.30 -21.27 -31.10
N GLN A 2 32.29 -20.81 -31.88
CA GLN A 2 32.47 -19.37 -32.18
C GLN A 2 31.25 -18.67 -32.81
N GLN A 3 30.57 -19.32 -33.76
CA GLN A 3 29.36 -18.78 -34.40
C GLN A 3 28.21 -18.51 -33.41
N ILE A 4 28.06 -19.37 -32.40
CA ILE A 4 27.05 -19.23 -31.34
C ILE A 4 27.42 -18.04 -30.43
N GLN A 5 28.69 -17.91 -30.07
CA GLN A 5 29.19 -16.80 -29.25
C GLN A 5 29.00 -15.45 -29.95
N ALA A 6 29.23 -15.36 -31.27
CA ALA A 6 29.01 -14.14 -32.04
C ALA A 6 27.53 -13.73 -32.04
N ARG A 7 26.60 -14.68 -32.21
CA ARG A 7 25.15 -14.44 -32.14
C ARG A 7 24.71 -13.96 -30.76
N ILE A 8 25.22 -14.58 -29.69
CA ILE A 8 24.91 -14.16 -28.31
C ILE A 8 25.40 -12.74 -28.04
N ARG A 9 26.64 -12.40 -28.45
CA ARG A 9 27.17 -11.03 -28.28
C ARG A 9 26.34 -9.99 -29.02
N LEU A 10 25.90 -10.33 -30.23
CA LEU A 10 25.05 -9.47 -31.05
C LEU A 10 23.67 -9.28 -30.41
N LEU A 11 23.07 -10.32 -29.83
CA LEU A 11 21.83 -10.21 -29.05
C LEU A 11 22.00 -9.34 -27.79
N ILE A 12 23.10 -9.50 -27.05
CA ILE A 12 23.40 -8.66 -25.88
C ILE A 12 23.57 -7.20 -26.30
N LEU A 13 24.27 -6.94 -27.41
CA LEU A 13 24.43 -5.60 -27.94
C LEU A 13 23.08 -4.97 -28.29
N TYR A 14 22.20 -5.70 -28.99
CA TYR A 14 20.84 -5.23 -29.29
C TYR A 14 20.04 -4.96 -28.02
N LEU A 15 20.14 -5.83 -27.01
CA LEU A 15 19.46 -5.64 -25.73
C LEU A 15 19.95 -4.37 -25.02
N VAL A 16 21.26 -4.14 -24.95
CA VAL A 16 21.84 -2.96 -24.29
C VAL A 16 21.45 -1.67 -25.02
N ILE A 17 21.46 -1.69 -26.36
CA ILE A 17 21.06 -0.52 -27.17
C ILE A 17 19.56 -0.23 -27.04
N SER A 18 18.72 -1.26 -26.94
CA SER A 18 17.27 -1.09 -26.80
C SER A 18 16.83 -0.77 -25.36
N LEU A 19 17.66 -1.06 -24.36
CA LEU A 19 17.35 -0.91 -22.95
C LEU A 19 16.80 0.48 -22.57
N PRO A 20 17.37 1.62 -23.03
CA PRO A 20 16.83 2.94 -22.69
C PRO A 20 15.40 3.15 -23.19
N VAL A 21 15.09 2.66 -24.39
CA VAL A 21 13.74 2.76 -24.99
C VAL A 21 12.76 1.87 -24.24
N ILE A 22 13.19 0.65 -23.89
CA ILE A 22 12.39 -0.30 -23.12
C ILE A 22 12.08 0.27 -21.74
N VAL A 23 13.08 0.81 -21.03
CA VAL A 23 12.91 1.40 -19.70
C VAL A 23 12.01 2.63 -19.76
N TYR A 24 12.23 3.53 -20.71
CA TYR A 24 11.37 4.71 -20.89
C TYR A 24 9.91 4.32 -21.14
N GLY A 25 9.68 3.35 -22.03
CA GLY A 25 8.34 2.84 -22.32
C GLY A 25 7.70 2.16 -21.11
N ALA A 26 8.46 1.36 -20.36
CA ALA A 26 7.97 0.68 -19.16
C ALA A 26 7.57 1.68 -18.06
N VAL A 27 8.38 2.72 -17.81
CA VAL A 27 8.07 3.77 -16.83
C VAL A 27 6.80 4.52 -17.22
N ARG A 28 6.70 4.98 -18.48
CA ARG A 28 5.50 5.68 -18.98
C ARG A 28 4.24 4.83 -18.91
N ALA A 29 4.34 3.53 -19.20
CA ALA A 29 3.22 2.61 -19.09
C ALA A 29 2.75 2.42 -17.64
N LEU A 30 3.69 2.38 -16.69
CA LEU A 30 3.38 2.29 -15.27
C LEU A 30 2.71 3.57 -14.75
N GLU A 31 3.21 4.73 -15.16
CA GLU A 31 2.61 6.04 -14.83
C GLU A 31 1.20 6.18 -15.41
N ALA A 32 0.96 5.75 -16.66
CA ALA A 32 -0.35 5.81 -17.29
C ALA A 32 -1.38 4.84 -16.69
N SER A 33 -0.93 3.82 -15.94
CA SER A 33 -1.80 2.92 -15.20
C SER A 33 -2.32 3.54 -13.89
N ASN A 34 -1.78 4.68 -13.46
CA ASN A 34 -2.24 5.38 -12.28
C ASN A 34 -3.50 6.19 -12.62
N ASN A 35 -4.64 5.78 -12.06
CA ASN A 35 -5.94 6.40 -12.32
C ASN A 35 -6.37 7.34 -11.18
N SER A 36 -5.42 7.87 -10.40
CA SER A 36 -5.77 8.80 -9.34
C SER A 36 -6.29 10.11 -9.94
N PRO A 37 -7.51 10.58 -9.60
CA PRO A 37 -8.07 11.80 -10.19
C PRO A 37 -7.22 13.06 -9.96
N ILE A 38 -6.39 13.05 -8.90
CA ILE A 38 -5.42 14.12 -8.60
C ILE A 38 -4.43 14.30 -9.76
N ASP A 39 -4.10 13.23 -10.49
CA ASP A 39 -3.14 13.22 -11.59
C ASP A 39 -3.67 13.86 -12.87
N TRP A 40 -4.98 14.13 -12.95
CA TRP A 40 -5.57 14.84 -14.08
C TRP A 40 -5.34 16.35 -14.02
N VAL A 41 -4.90 16.87 -12.87
CA VAL A 41 -4.67 18.29 -12.64
C VAL A 41 -3.18 18.60 -12.84
N ASP A 42 -2.82 19.72 -13.46
CA ASP A 42 -1.41 20.09 -13.67
C ASP A 42 -0.67 20.28 -12.32
N GLU A 43 0.55 19.78 -12.21
CA GLU A 43 1.40 19.93 -11.01
C GLU A 43 1.63 21.40 -10.61
N ARG A 44 1.54 22.33 -11.58
CA ARG A 44 1.69 23.77 -11.33
C ARG A 44 0.46 24.41 -10.72
N PHE A 45 -0.65 23.68 -10.57
CA PHE A 45 -1.85 24.16 -9.92
C PHE A 45 -1.60 24.34 -8.42
N ALA A 46 -1.89 25.52 -7.89
CA ALA A 46 -1.50 25.89 -6.53
C ALA A 46 -2.19 25.00 -5.48
N GLU A 47 -3.45 24.64 -5.70
CA GLU A 47 -4.24 23.79 -4.82
C GLU A 47 -3.73 22.35 -4.81
N ARG A 48 -3.15 21.87 -5.94
CA ARG A 48 -2.50 20.56 -6.00
C ARG A 48 -1.25 20.53 -5.12
N GLN A 49 -0.41 21.58 -5.18
CA GLN A 49 0.78 21.68 -4.32
C GLN A 49 0.42 21.71 -2.82
N VAL A 50 -0.71 22.35 -2.46
CA VAL A 50 -1.21 22.33 -1.07
C VAL A 50 -1.64 20.93 -0.66
N TYR A 51 -2.34 20.20 -1.54
CA TYR A 51 -2.71 18.82 -1.31
C TYR A 51 -1.49 17.91 -1.13
N ASP A 52 -0.50 18.00 -2.03
CA ASP A 52 0.71 17.18 -1.97
C ASP A 52 1.46 17.42 -0.64
N HIS A 53 1.63 18.69 -0.24
CA HIS A 53 2.26 19.05 1.04
C HIS A 53 1.47 18.52 2.26
N PHE A 54 0.14 18.53 2.19
CA PHE A 54 -0.69 17.96 3.23
C PHE A 54 -0.53 16.44 3.29
N SER A 55 -0.55 15.75 2.15
CA SER A 55 -0.39 14.30 2.09
C SER A 55 0.99 13.80 2.53
N GLU A 56 2.05 14.60 2.35
CA GLU A 56 3.37 14.30 2.93
C GLU A 56 3.34 14.23 4.47
N GLN A 57 2.49 15.04 5.11
CA GLN A 57 2.42 15.13 6.59
C GLN A 57 1.41 14.18 7.21
N PHE A 58 0.27 13.99 6.55
CA PHE A 58 -0.88 13.26 7.10
C PHE A 58 -1.15 11.92 6.39
N GLY A 59 -0.39 11.61 5.36
CA GLY A 59 -0.59 10.45 4.51
C GLY A 59 -1.57 10.71 3.36
N PRO A 60 -1.68 9.75 2.42
CA PRO A 60 -2.62 9.84 1.31
C PRO A 60 -4.07 9.91 1.82
N GLY A 61 -4.90 10.71 1.15
CA GLY A 61 -6.31 10.90 1.49
C GLY A 61 -7.23 9.72 1.14
N ASP A 62 -6.67 8.62 0.65
CA ASP A 62 -7.43 7.46 0.20
C ASP A 62 -7.78 6.57 1.38
N ALA A 63 -9.08 6.54 1.73
CA ALA A 63 -9.61 5.70 2.79
C ALA A 63 -10.68 4.77 2.22
N VAL A 64 -10.57 3.48 2.57
CA VAL A 64 -11.64 2.51 2.33
C VAL A 64 -12.53 2.45 3.57
N VAL A 65 -13.78 2.87 3.42
CA VAL A 65 -14.79 2.76 4.49
C VAL A 65 -15.58 1.48 4.27
N ILE A 66 -15.45 0.53 5.19
CA ILE A 66 -16.15 -0.76 5.14
C ILE A 66 -17.34 -0.70 6.11
N SER A 67 -18.53 -1.08 5.62
CA SER A 67 -19.73 -1.23 6.44
C SER A 67 -20.63 -2.33 5.89
N TRP A 68 -21.53 -2.84 6.73
CA TRP A 68 -22.51 -3.86 6.37
C TRP A 68 -23.80 -3.65 7.17
N SER A 69 -24.87 -4.35 6.77
CA SER A 69 -26.14 -4.31 7.52
C SER A 69 -25.93 -4.75 8.96
N GLU A 70 -26.43 -3.94 9.90
CA GLU A 70 -26.24 -4.14 11.34
C GLU A 70 -24.77 -4.04 11.81
N CYS A 71 -23.93 -3.28 11.12
CA CYS A 71 -22.56 -2.94 11.55
C CYS A 71 -22.58 -1.92 12.70
N TRP A 72 -23.16 -2.31 13.82
CA TRP A 72 -23.18 -1.51 15.05
C TRP A 72 -21.82 -1.51 15.72
N TRP A 73 -21.52 -0.46 16.49
CA TRP A 73 -20.27 -0.37 17.23
C TRP A 73 -20.08 -1.51 18.25
N THR A 74 -21.09 -2.33 18.55
CA THR A 74 -21.04 -3.54 19.41
C THR A 74 -20.99 -4.86 18.64
N ASP A 75 -21.04 -4.85 17.31
CA ASP A 75 -20.95 -6.06 16.47
C ASP A 75 -19.58 -6.76 16.59
N PRO A 76 -19.47 -7.99 17.11
CA PRO A 76 -18.18 -8.69 17.25
C PRO A 76 -17.46 -8.94 15.92
N ARG A 77 -18.16 -8.89 14.78
CA ARG A 77 -17.54 -9.00 13.45
C ARG A 77 -16.56 -7.87 13.14
N LEU A 78 -16.71 -6.71 13.79
CA LEU A 78 -15.76 -5.60 13.66
C LEU A 78 -14.36 -5.98 14.13
N ASP A 79 -14.25 -6.62 15.29
CA ASP A 79 -12.94 -6.96 15.87
C ASP A 79 -12.23 -8.01 15.00
N GLU A 80 -12.99 -8.97 14.48
CA GLU A 80 -12.49 -9.97 13.54
C GLU A 80 -12.05 -9.34 12.21
N ALA A 81 -12.85 -8.43 11.63
CA ALA A 81 -12.49 -7.75 10.40
C ALA A 81 -11.19 -6.93 10.56
N VAL A 82 -11.08 -6.18 11.65
CA VAL A 82 -9.88 -5.39 11.97
C VAL A 82 -8.65 -6.28 12.14
N ARG A 83 -8.80 -7.39 12.88
CA ARG A 83 -7.72 -8.37 13.06
C ARG A 83 -7.23 -8.89 11.70
N ARG A 84 -8.15 -9.39 10.86
CA ARG A 84 -7.81 -9.94 9.55
C ARG A 84 -7.08 -8.93 8.67
N LEU A 85 -7.60 -7.70 8.56
CA LEU A 85 -6.99 -6.64 7.75
C LEU A 85 -5.57 -6.27 8.21
N ARG A 86 -5.26 -6.45 9.50
CA ARG A 86 -3.93 -6.19 10.07
C ARG A 86 -2.98 -7.38 9.95
N THR A 87 -3.48 -8.61 10.09
CA THR A 87 -2.62 -9.79 10.33
C THR A 87 -2.62 -10.84 9.24
N ASP A 88 -3.69 -10.95 8.45
CA ASP A 88 -3.81 -12.06 7.51
C ASP A 88 -2.89 -11.81 6.30
N ALA A 89 -2.21 -12.87 5.85
CA ALA A 89 -1.24 -12.80 4.75
C ALA A 89 -1.87 -12.36 3.42
N GLU A 90 -3.18 -12.52 3.25
CA GLU A 90 -3.92 -12.03 2.08
C GLU A 90 -3.86 -10.50 1.94
N PHE A 91 -3.63 -9.78 3.04
CA PHE A 91 -3.51 -8.32 3.09
C PHE A 91 -2.05 -7.84 3.21
N GLN A 92 -1.11 -8.70 2.86
CA GLN A 92 0.32 -8.42 2.86
C GLN A 92 0.93 -8.71 1.48
N ASP A 93 2.02 -8.02 1.16
CA ASP A 93 2.83 -8.30 -0.02
C ASP A 93 3.72 -9.54 0.16
N GLY A 94 4.50 -9.88 -0.86
CA GLY A 94 5.42 -11.02 -0.82
C GLY A 94 6.58 -10.89 0.20
N GLU A 95 6.77 -9.69 0.78
CA GLU A 95 7.78 -9.39 1.80
C GLU A 95 7.19 -9.30 3.22
N GLY A 96 5.86 -9.40 3.34
CA GLY A 96 5.12 -9.31 4.61
C GLY A 96 4.70 -7.90 4.99
N ASN A 97 4.86 -6.90 4.12
CA ASN A 97 4.38 -5.54 4.39
C ASN A 97 2.87 -5.46 4.16
N SER A 98 2.15 -4.76 5.03
CA SER A 98 0.70 -4.57 4.86
C SER A 98 0.37 -3.68 3.67
N TYR A 99 -0.70 -4.00 2.94
CA TYR A 99 -1.27 -3.10 1.93
C TYR A 99 -1.95 -1.86 2.53
N PHE A 100 -2.24 -1.87 3.83
CA PHE A 100 -2.85 -0.74 4.53
C PHE A 100 -1.81 0.00 5.36
N HIS A 101 -1.73 1.32 5.17
CA HIS A 101 -0.93 2.18 6.05
C HIS A 101 -1.44 2.14 7.50
N ALA A 102 -2.76 2.13 7.68
CA ALA A 102 -3.41 1.99 8.97
C ALA A 102 -4.81 1.38 8.82
N VAL A 103 -5.23 0.63 9.83
CA VAL A 103 -6.60 0.10 9.96
C VAL A 103 -7.16 0.63 11.27
N ALA A 104 -8.29 1.36 11.21
CA ALA A 104 -8.93 1.94 12.37
C ALA A 104 -10.38 1.46 12.50
N CYS A 105 -10.83 1.28 13.75
CA CYS A 105 -12.21 0.93 14.08
C CYS A 105 -12.78 1.93 15.09
N GLY A 106 -14.04 2.33 14.87
CA GLY A 106 -14.75 3.26 15.74
C GLY A 106 -14.87 2.72 17.17
N ARG A 107 -15.06 1.40 17.36
CA ARG A 107 -15.10 0.78 18.71
C ARG A 107 -13.78 0.96 19.44
N GLU A 108 -12.67 0.56 18.83
CA GLU A 108 -11.34 0.65 19.46
C GLU A 108 -11.04 2.10 19.85
N THR A 109 -11.35 3.04 18.95
CA THR A 109 -11.17 4.49 19.18
C THR A 109 -12.05 4.99 20.33
N LEU A 110 -13.33 4.62 20.35
CA LEU A 110 -14.27 5.00 21.41
C LEU A 110 -13.83 4.45 22.77
N LEU A 111 -13.39 3.19 22.82
CA LEU A 111 -12.91 2.55 24.04
C LEU A 111 -11.64 3.23 24.54
N ALA A 112 -10.68 3.51 23.66
CA ALA A 112 -9.46 4.24 24.01
C ALA A 112 -9.76 5.64 24.58
N LEU A 113 -10.66 6.40 23.95
CA LEU A 113 -11.08 7.72 24.41
C LEU A 113 -11.84 7.69 25.75
N THR A 114 -12.53 6.59 26.03
CA THR A 114 -13.28 6.39 27.29
C THR A 114 -12.48 5.68 28.38
N GLY A 115 -11.18 5.42 28.15
CA GLY A 115 -10.29 4.79 29.11
C GLY A 115 -10.53 3.29 29.33
N ARG A 116 -11.22 2.62 28.41
CA ARG A 116 -11.46 1.16 28.44
C ARG A 116 -10.53 0.49 27.43
N GLN A 117 -9.79 -0.54 27.83
CA GLN A 117 -8.99 -1.33 26.88
C GLN A 117 -9.84 -2.40 26.19
N THR A 118 -9.53 -2.69 24.94
CA THR A 118 -9.98 -3.91 24.26
C THR A 118 -9.14 -5.08 24.78
N GLU A 119 -9.78 -6.18 25.20
CA GLU A 119 -9.11 -7.35 25.81
C GLU A 119 -8.07 -8.07 24.91
N ASN A 120 -7.86 -7.61 23.68
CA ASN A 120 -7.00 -8.26 22.67
C ASN A 120 -5.69 -7.53 22.32
N SER A 121 -5.31 -6.46 23.02
CA SER A 121 -4.04 -5.75 22.77
C SER A 121 -2.82 -6.41 23.44
N GLY A 122 -2.73 -7.74 23.43
CA GLY A 122 -1.76 -8.49 24.24
C GLY A 122 -1.29 -9.82 23.67
N THR A 123 -0.98 -9.93 22.37
CA THR A 123 -0.18 -11.06 21.85
C THR A 123 0.68 -10.64 20.66
N SER A 124 1.68 -9.80 20.90
CA SER A 124 2.89 -9.73 20.06
C SER A 124 4.00 -9.09 20.88
N ALA A 125 5.14 -9.78 20.96
CA ALA A 125 6.39 -9.42 21.64
C ALA A 125 6.56 -9.87 23.10
N GLU A 126 6.62 -11.18 23.34
CA GLU A 126 7.57 -11.74 24.32
C GLU A 126 7.96 -13.15 23.89
N GLY A 127 9.18 -13.29 23.35
CA GLY A 127 9.67 -14.55 22.80
C GLY A 127 11.12 -14.45 22.30
N ASN A 128 11.98 -13.72 23.00
CA ASN A 128 13.43 -13.86 22.87
C ASN A 128 14.14 -13.40 24.15
N ALA A 129 14.36 -14.32 25.09
CA ALA A 129 15.51 -14.37 26.01
C ALA A 129 15.29 -15.47 27.07
N ALA A 130 15.80 -16.67 26.79
CA ALA A 130 16.36 -17.59 27.78
C ALA A 130 17.15 -18.69 27.05
#